data_AF-A0A817WIY2-F1
#
_entry.id   AF-A0A817WIY2-F1
#
_cell.length_a   1.000
_cell.length_b   1.000
_cell.length_c   1.000
_cell.angle_alpha   90.00
_cell.angle_beta   90.00
_cell.angle_gamma   90.00
#
_symmetry.space_group_name_H-M   'P 1'
#
loop_
_entity.id
_entity.type
_entity.pdbx_description
1 polymer ?
#
loop_
_entity_poly.entity_id
_entity_poly.type
_entity_poly.pdbx_seq_one_letter_code
_entity_poly.pdbx_strand_id
1 'polypeptide(L)'
;MMKIYLYLTSFILWYYTGDCTQPYFPPQIVFSPNNGLTTIAIDEINQRAYQKVTLSSSASDIAVVMKHFPYAIPDSPQSKYYVQLLANFPPLSCLYGTYWKYGGNIYNSFPSYWLNGSSYEIKNYMKFNYDMIHSNDSSVNEDYWYSNVTCRTESGDSYPCEEIYFEKNTQIPLRFTSVGRKGWNVRQFTTYYKVISVGKPDDKLFDSIPKNWSIACRDVMLGLLYYPQTSKINLNQSTEVQVWLRTPPHRINGNDTVRIQWQAIECNDCFTWTPKQLYFNSENFHERQTLTITRVKNGLKTKLIPTFYGGGFDFVIPDLYPIIIE
;
A
#
# COMPACT_ATOMS: atom_id res chain seq x y z
N MET A 1 -46.91 10.17 -38.04
CA MET A 1 -45.54 10.69 -37.86
C MET A 1 -45.34 11.44 -36.54
N MET A 2 -46.23 12.36 -36.14
CA MET A 2 -46.08 13.17 -34.91
C MET A 2 -45.98 12.38 -33.59
N LYS A 3 -46.67 11.23 -33.47
CA LYS A 3 -46.57 10.36 -32.27
C LYS A 3 -45.20 9.70 -32.11
N ILE A 4 -44.55 9.30 -33.21
CA ILE A 4 -43.21 8.66 -33.16
C ILE A 4 -42.16 9.67 -32.70
N TYR A 5 -42.23 10.92 -33.17
CA TYR A 5 -41.36 12.00 -32.70
C TYR A 5 -41.57 12.29 -31.22
N LEU A 6 -42.82 12.29 -30.74
CA LEU A 6 -43.10 12.51 -29.32
C LEU A 6 -42.55 11.39 -28.43
N TYR A 7 -42.66 10.12 -28.86
CA TYR A 7 -42.04 8.99 -28.15
C TYR A 7 -40.51 9.05 -28.20
N LEU A 8 -39.92 9.44 -29.35
CA LEU A 8 -38.46 9.60 -29.45
C LEU A 8 -37.96 10.73 -28.56
N THR A 9 -38.65 11.88 -28.53
CA THR A 9 -38.27 13.01 -27.67
C THR A 9 -38.45 12.67 -26.20
N SER A 10 -39.52 11.96 -25.82
CA SER A 10 -39.73 11.51 -24.44
C SER A 10 -38.71 10.45 -24.03
N PHE A 11 -38.29 9.57 -24.95
CA PHE A 11 -37.26 8.55 -24.70
C PHE A 11 -35.87 9.18 -24.55
N ILE A 12 -35.54 10.17 -25.37
CA ILE A 12 -34.29 10.94 -25.27
C ILE A 12 -34.30 11.78 -23.99
N LEU A 13 -35.41 12.45 -23.64
CA LEU A 13 -35.55 13.19 -22.38
C LEU A 13 -35.40 12.28 -21.16
N TRP A 14 -35.99 11.07 -21.18
CA TRP A 14 -35.79 10.08 -20.11
C TRP A 14 -34.34 9.58 -20.02
N TYR A 15 -33.68 9.40 -21.16
CA TYR A 15 -32.27 9.00 -21.21
C TYR A 15 -31.32 10.09 -20.67
N TYR A 16 -31.71 11.36 -20.77
CA TYR A 16 -30.93 12.51 -20.29
C TYR A 16 -31.25 12.93 -18.84
N THR A 17 -32.33 12.44 -18.22
CA THR A 17 -32.71 12.85 -16.86
C THR A 17 -32.12 11.99 -15.74
N GLY A 18 -31.42 10.91 -16.06
CA GLY A 18 -30.63 10.15 -15.11
C GLY A 18 -29.16 10.55 -15.19
N ASP A 19 -28.79 11.70 -14.62
CA ASP A 19 -27.37 12.08 -14.52
C ASP A 19 -26.67 11.13 -13.54
N CYS A 20 -26.15 10.02 -14.08
CA CYS A 20 -25.21 9.14 -13.39
C CYS A 20 -23.90 9.90 -13.19
N THR A 21 -23.83 10.68 -12.13
CA THR A 21 -22.63 11.41 -11.71
C THR A 21 -22.04 10.69 -10.50
N GLN A 22 -20.75 10.37 -10.60
CA GLN A 22 -20.02 9.81 -9.46
C GLN A 22 -19.94 10.88 -8.36
N PRO A 23 -20.34 10.58 -7.12
CA PRO A 23 -20.20 11.53 -6.03
C PRO A 23 -18.74 11.62 -5.59
N TYR A 24 -18.31 12.82 -5.21
CA TYR A 24 -16.92 13.11 -4.83
C TYR A 24 -16.87 13.74 -3.44
N PHE A 25 -16.02 13.21 -2.56
CA PHE A 25 -15.52 13.96 -1.39
C PHE A 25 -14.84 15.25 -1.83
N PRO A 26 -14.73 16.27 -0.95
CA PRO A 26 -13.99 17.48 -1.27
C PRO A 26 -12.51 17.16 -1.53
N PRO A 27 -11.84 17.87 -2.46
CA PRO A 27 -10.45 17.61 -2.82
C PRO A 27 -9.46 17.84 -1.66
N GLN A 28 -9.88 18.62 -0.66
CA GLN A 28 -9.14 18.83 0.57
C GLN A 28 -10.08 18.67 1.75
N ILE A 29 -9.83 17.65 2.59
CA ILE A 29 -10.72 17.29 3.69
C ILE A 29 -9.95 16.58 4.80
N VAL A 30 -10.34 16.84 6.04
CA VAL A 30 -9.94 16.06 7.22
C VAL A 30 -11.20 15.46 7.84
N PHE A 31 -11.21 14.15 8.04
CA PHE A 31 -12.37 13.45 8.57
C PHE A 31 -11.96 12.21 9.36
N SER A 32 -12.93 11.65 10.08
CA SER A 32 -12.76 10.40 10.80
C SER A 32 -13.90 9.44 10.47
N PRO A 33 -13.61 8.28 9.84
CA PRO A 33 -14.58 7.21 9.76
C PRO A 33 -14.70 6.49 11.11
N ASN A 34 -15.89 6.00 11.44
CA ASN A 34 -16.12 5.09 12.57
C ASN A 34 -15.71 5.64 13.95
N ASN A 35 -16.29 6.78 14.34
CA ASN A 35 -16.24 7.32 15.71
C ASN A 35 -14.85 7.72 16.25
N GLY A 36 -13.96 8.27 15.43
CA GLY A 36 -12.73 8.91 15.93
C GLY A 36 -11.49 8.02 16.00
N LEU A 37 -11.62 6.71 15.76
CA LEU A 37 -10.48 5.78 15.83
C LEU A 37 -9.42 6.05 14.77
N THR A 38 -9.86 6.41 13.57
CA THR A 38 -8.97 6.76 12.46
C THR A 38 -9.20 8.22 12.09
N THR A 39 -8.13 9.00 11.98
CA THR A 39 -8.17 10.35 11.37
C THR A 39 -7.51 10.27 10.01
N ILE A 40 -8.17 10.81 8.99
CA ILE A 40 -7.69 10.83 7.61
C ILE A 40 -7.70 12.27 7.13
N ALA A 41 -6.60 12.71 6.52
CA ALA A 41 -6.52 13.98 5.83
C ALA A 41 -6.09 13.76 4.38
N ILE A 42 -6.88 14.28 3.45
CA ILE A 42 -6.62 14.23 2.01
C ILE A 42 -6.36 15.65 1.54
N ASP A 43 -5.26 15.82 0.81
CA ASP A 43 -4.91 17.05 0.12
C ASP A 43 -4.56 16.69 -1.33
N GLU A 44 -5.61 16.47 -2.13
CA GLU A 44 -5.51 16.09 -3.53
C GLU A 44 -4.75 17.16 -4.34
N ILE A 45 -4.93 18.44 -3.99
CA ILE A 45 -4.26 19.56 -4.69
C ILE A 45 -2.75 19.47 -4.52
N ASN A 46 -2.26 19.28 -3.30
CA ASN A 46 -0.82 19.17 -3.03
C ASN A 46 -0.28 17.74 -3.15
N GLN A 47 -1.12 16.79 -3.58
CA GLN A 47 -0.77 15.38 -3.72
C GLN A 47 -0.10 14.80 -2.47
N ARG A 48 -0.78 14.95 -1.33
CA ARG A 48 -0.40 14.35 -0.04
C ARG A 48 -1.61 13.88 0.76
N ALA A 49 -1.42 12.81 1.53
CA ALA A 49 -2.44 12.27 2.42
C ALA A 49 -1.83 11.74 3.71
N TYR A 50 -2.63 11.80 4.78
CA TYR A 50 -2.25 11.41 6.13
C TYR A 50 -3.33 10.51 6.70
N GLN A 51 -2.90 9.50 7.45
CA GLN A 51 -3.78 8.66 8.25
C GLN A 51 -3.15 8.43 9.62
N LYS A 52 -3.95 8.54 10.67
CA LYS A 52 -3.60 8.13 12.03
C LYS A 52 -4.62 7.14 12.53
N VAL A 53 -4.18 5.95 12.89
CA VAL A 53 -5.00 4.94 13.57
C VAL A 53 -4.64 4.96 15.05
N THR A 54 -5.60 5.31 15.91
CA THR A 54 -5.42 5.31 17.36
C THR A 54 -5.69 3.92 17.90
N LEU A 55 -4.64 3.22 18.33
CA LEU A 55 -4.71 1.86 18.90
C LEU A 55 -5.01 1.91 20.41
N SER A 56 -4.41 2.87 21.11
CA SER A 56 -4.63 3.12 22.54
C SER A 56 -4.38 4.61 22.87
N SER A 57 -4.52 4.99 24.14
CA SER A 57 -4.21 6.35 24.60
C SER A 57 -2.76 6.78 24.36
N SER A 58 -1.83 5.82 24.20
CA SER A 58 -0.39 6.07 24.04
C SER A 58 0.19 5.50 22.74
N ALA A 59 -0.59 4.76 21.95
CA ALA A 59 -0.11 4.11 20.74
C ALA A 59 -0.96 4.50 19.53
N SER A 60 -0.30 4.96 18.47
CA SER A 60 -0.94 5.23 17.19
C SER A 60 -0.02 4.90 16.03
N ASP A 61 -0.57 4.27 15.02
CA ASP A 61 0.08 4.06 13.74
C ASP A 61 -0.18 5.28 12.88
N ILE A 62 0.89 5.82 12.29
CA ILE A 62 0.80 6.99 11.41
C ILE A 62 1.25 6.56 10.03
N ALA A 63 0.43 6.87 9.03
CA ALA A 63 0.78 6.72 7.63
C ALA A 63 0.76 8.09 6.95
N VAL A 64 1.77 8.37 6.15
CA VAL A 64 1.84 9.56 5.31
C VAL A 64 2.24 9.16 3.91
N VAL A 65 1.54 9.66 2.89
CA VAL A 65 1.92 9.48 1.49
C VAL A 65 1.98 10.83 0.79
N MET A 66 3.03 11.07 0.01
CA MET A 66 3.14 12.28 -0.82
C MET A 66 4.15 12.12 -1.96
N LYS A 67 3.98 12.91 -3.02
CA LYS A 67 4.85 12.89 -4.21
C LYS A 67 6.25 13.45 -3.98
N HIS A 68 6.33 14.56 -3.23
CA HIS A 68 7.59 15.24 -2.91
C HIS A 68 7.88 15.07 -1.43
N PHE A 69 8.42 13.90 -1.08
CA PHE A 69 8.64 13.57 0.33
C PHE A 69 9.78 14.40 0.91
N PRO A 70 9.59 15.13 2.02
CA PRO A 70 10.59 16.03 2.57
C PRO A 70 11.81 15.24 3.04
N TYR A 71 12.99 15.87 2.97
CA TYR A 71 14.26 15.27 3.43
C TYR A 71 14.67 13.98 2.69
N ALA A 72 14.07 13.68 1.53
CA ALA A 72 14.55 12.61 0.67
C ALA A 72 16.00 12.87 0.23
N ILE A 73 16.77 11.80 0.10
CA ILE A 73 18.14 11.87 -0.42
C ILE A 73 18.08 12.43 -1.85
N PRO A 74 18.87 13.47 -2.18
CA PRO A 74 18.91 14.02 -3.54
C PRO A 74 19.16 12.93 -4.58
N ASP A 75 18.49 13.06 -5.73
CA ASP A 75 18.55 12.13 -6.86
C ASP A 75 18.06 10.70 -6.62
N SER A 76 17.65 10.36 -5.39
CA SER A 76 17.08 9.06 -5.08
C SER A 76 15.65 8.91 -5.64
N PRO A 77 15.13 7.68 -5.79
CA PRO A 77 13.72 7.47 -6.16
C PRO A 77 12.75 8.23 -5.24
N GLN A 78 13.04 8.27 -3.95
CA GLN A 78 12.22 8.94 -2.94
C GLN A 78 12.08 10.46 -3.18
N SER A 79 13.05 11.08 -3.87
CA SER A 79 12.99 12.51 -4.20
C SER A 79 12.10 12.82 -5.42
N LYS A 80 11.77 11.80 -6.23
CA LYS A 80 11.10 11.96 -7.53
C LYS A 80 9.68 11.36 -7.54
N TYR A 81 9.47 10.32 -6.73
CA TYR A 81 8.27 9.50 -6.75
C TYR A 81 7.53 9.56 -5.41
N TYR A 82 6.28 9.07 -5.41
CA TYR A 82 5.51 8.98 -4.18
C TYR A 82 6.18 8.03 -3.19
N VAL A 83 6.22 8.47 -1.94
CA VAL A 83 6.66 7.66 -0.81
C VAL A 83 5.49 7.54 0.15
N GLN A 84 5.19 6.31 0.57
CA GLN A 84 4.34 6.06 1.73
C GLN A 84 5.22 5.65 2.90
N LEU A 85 5.24 6.48 3.94
CA LEU A 85 5.92 6.24 5.21
C LEU A 85 4.90 5.76 6.25
N LEU A 86 5.22 4.68 6.95
CA LEU A 86 4.49 4.16 8.10
C LEU A 86 5.37 4.29 9.33
N ALA A 87 4.94 5.10 10.29
CA ALA A 87 5.61 5.31 11.57
C ALA A 87 4.84 4.62 12.69
N ASN A 88 5.60 4.12 13.68
CA ASN A 88 5.12 3.34 14.83
C ASN A 88 4.43 2.01 14.47
N PHE A 89 4.62 1.51 13.25
CA PHE A 89 3.95 0.30 12.76
C PHE A 89 4.54 -0.98 13.39
N PRO A 90 3.80 -1.73 14.23
CA PRO A 90 4.35 -2.93 14.87
C PRO A 90 4.68 -4.01 13.83
N PRO A 91 5.80 -4.78 13.99
CA PRO A 91 6.84 -4.72 15.02
C PRO A 91 8.03 -3.81 14.65
N LEU A 92 7.96 -3.09 13.53
CA LEU A 92 9.06 -2.37 12.90
C LEU A 92 8.79 -0.88 13.01
N SER A 93 9.32 -0.28 14.07
CA SER A 93 9.15 1.13 14.49
C SER A 93 8.97 2.17 13.37
N CYS A 94 9.57 1.96 12.19
CA CYS A 94 9.27 2.72 10.99
C CYS A 94 9.59 1.94 9.69
N LEU A 95 8.73 2.07 8.67
CA LEU A 95 8.94 1.50 7.34
C LEU A 95 8.41 2.40 6.23
N TYR A 96 8.96 2.30 5.03
CA TYR A 96 8.45 3.04 3.87
C TYR A 96 8.50 2.22 2.59
N GLY A 97 7.70 2.64 1.61
CA GLY A 97 7.73 2.15 0.24
C GLY A 97 7.69 3.31 -0.73
N THR A 98 8.42 3.18 -1.85
CA THR A 98 8.45 4.17 -2.93
C THR A 98 7.75 3.59 -4.15
N TYR A 99 6.86 4.35 -4.79
CA TYR A 99 6.10 3.89 -5.98
C TYR A 99 6.81 4.31 -7.27
N TRP A 100 7.57 3.37 -7.85
CA TRP A 100 8.38 3.58 -9.05
C TRP A 100 8.62 2.26 -9.77
N LYS A 101 9.33 2.26 -10.91
CA LYS A 101 9.50 1.08 -11.79
C LYS A 101 9.87 -0.22 -11.06
N TYR A 102 10.65 -0.14 -9.97
CA TYR A 102 11.10 -1.30 -9.20
C TYR A 102 10.46 -1.40 -7.81
N GLY A 103 9.65 -0.41 -7.43
CA GLY A 103 9.16 -0.25 -6.05
C GLY A 103 7.64 -0.18 -5.92
N GLY A 104 7.18 -0.39 -4.70
CA GLY A 104 5.84 -0.06 -4.25
C GLY A 104 5.79 -0.07 -2.72
N ASN A 105 4.60 -0.22 -2.16
CA ASN A 105 4.44 -0.55 -0.76
C ASN A 105 3.48 -1.74 -0.63
N ILE A 106 3.96 -2.83 -0.03
CA ILE A 106 3.12 -4.02 0.25
C ILE A 106 2.15 -3.78 1.42
N TYR A 107 2.42 -2.78 2.26
CA TYR A 107 1.60 -2.37 3.39
C TYR A 107 0.90 -1.05 3.05
N ASN A 108 0.00 -1.05 2.07
CA ASN A 108 -0.72 0.15 1.67
C ASN A 108 -1.75 0.56 2.75
N SER A 109 -1.62 1.77 3.28
CA SER A 109 -2.56 2.30 4.30
C SER A 109 -3.68 3.13 3.69
N PHE A 110 -3.54 3.52 2.43
CA PHE A 110 -4.46 4.40 1.72
C PHE A 110 -5.29 3.63 0.69
N PRO A 111 -6.33 4.24 0.08
CA PRO A 111 -7.18 3.55 -0.88
C PRO A 111 -6.39 2.87 -2.01
N SER A 112 -6.63 1.57 -2.21
CA SER A 112 -5.85 0.76 -3.16
C SER A 112 -6.04 1.19 -4.62
N TYR A 113 -7.15 1.82 -4.96
CA TYR A 113 -7.40 2.31 -6.33
C TYR A 113 -6.64 3.60 -6.67
N TRP A 114 -5.94 4.21 -5.71
CA TRP A 114 -4.93 5.24 -6.00
C TRP A 114 -3.65 4.64 -6.60
N LEU A 115 -3.48 3.32 -6.48
CA LEU A 115 -2.36 2.57 -7.04
C LEU A 115 -2.68 2.08 -8.45
N ASN A 116 -1.69 2.19 -9.33
CA ASN A 116 -1.68 1.50 -10.61
C ASN A 116 -0.30 0.85 -10.83
N GLY A 117 -0.07 -0.27 -10.13
CA GLY A 117 1.19 -0.99 -10.12
C GLY A 117 2.32 -0.16 -9.48
N SER A 118 3.13 0.49 -10.31
CA SER A 118 4.27 1.31 -9.88
C SER A 118 3.98 2.81 -9.83
N SER A 119 2.79 3.25 -10.24
CA SER A 119 2.37 4.65 -10.13
C SER A 119 1.35 4.85 -9.01
N TYR A 120 1.35 6.06 -8.45
CA TYR A 120 0.46 6.48 -7.37
C TYR A 120 -0.14 7.84 -7.70
N GLU A 121 -1.43 8.02 -7.46
CA GLU A 121 -2.08 9.33 -7.60
C GLU A 121 -3.14 9.47 -6.52
N ILE A 122 -3.02 10.51 -5.69
CA ILE A 122 -4.00 10.78 -4.64
C ILE A 122 -5.19 11.44 -5.32
N LYS A 123 -6.36 10.83 -5.14
CA LYS A 123 -7.64 11.29 -5.70
C LYS A 123 -8.70 11.28 -4.60
N ASN A 124 -9.97 11.32 -5.02
CA ASN A 124 -11.10 11.08 -4.15
C ASN A 124 -10.91 9.86 -3.23
N TYR A 125 -11.36 9.99 -1.99
CA TYR A 125 -11.23 8.96 -0.96
C TYR A 125 -12.22 7.80 -1.11
N MET A 126 -13.27 7.94 -1.92
CA MET A 126 -14.15 6.83 -2.24
C MET A 126 -14.07 6.44 -3.72
N LYS A 127 -14.23 5.14 -3.96
CA LYS A 127 -14.47 4.55 -5.28
C LYS A 127 -15.66 3.62 -5.16
N PHE A 128 -16.70 3.91 -5.93
CA PHE A 128 -17.90 3.09 -6.03
C PHE A 128 -17.68 1.97 -7.05
N ASN A 129 -18.29 0.82 -6.80
CA ASN A 129 -18.25 -0.33 -7.70
C ASN A 129 -19.34 -0.26 -8.77
N TYR A 130 -20.39 0.51 -8.50
CA TYR A 130 -21.53 0.70 -9.39
C TYR A 130 -21.68 2.17 -9.81
N ASP A 131 -22.44 2.40 -10.87
CA ASP A 131 -22.83 3.76 -11.23
C ASP A 131 -23.84 4.28 -10.21
N MET A 132 -23.62 5.53 -9.81
CA MET A 132 -24.38 6.17 -8.74
C MET A 132 -25.42 7.13 -9.34
N ILE A 133 -26.65 7.02 -8.86
CA ILE A 133 -27.77 7.87 -9.25
C ILE A 133 -28.02 8.86 -8.12
N HIS A 134 -28.02 10.17 -8.44
CA HIS A 134 -28.42 11.20 -7.50
C HIS A 134 -29.93 11.14 -7.27
N SER A 135 -30.37 11.11 -6.01
CA SER A 135 -31.78 11.02 -5.68
C SER A 135 -32.51 12.35 -5.83
N ASN A 136 -33.65 12.30 -6.52
CA ASN A 136 -34.56 13.44 -6.63
C ASN A 136 -35.40 13.66 -5.35
N ASP A 137 -35.50 12.63 -4.49
CA ASP A 137 -36.21 12.67 -3.19
C ASP A 137 -35.27 12.97 -2.02
N SER A 138 -34.13 13.63 -2.29
CA SER A 138 -33.18 14.05 -1.27
C SER A 138 -33.89 14.83 -0.14
N SER A 139 -33.60 14.47 1.12
CA SER A 139 -34.23 15.12 2.27
C SER A 139 -33.90 16.62 2.30
N VAL A 140 -34.64 17.40 3.10
CA VAL A 140 -34.38 18.84 3.27
C VAL A 140 -32.94 19.11 3.74
N ASN A 141 -32.32 18.14 4.40
CA ASN A 141 -31.03 18.31 5.08
C ASN A 141 -29.86 17.55 4.43
N GLU A 142 -30.12 16.66 3.47
CA GLU A 142 -29.10 15.75 2.93
C GLU A 142 -29.29 15.53 1.44
N ASP A 143 -28.18 15.52 0.69
CA ASP A 143 -28.13 14.94 -0.65
C ASP A 143 -27.76 13.47 -0.57
N TYR A 144 -28.29 12.67 -1.49
CA TYR A 144 -28.21 11.21 -1.42
C TYR A 144 -27.97 10.64 -2.81
N TRP A 145 -27.01 9.73 -2.91
CA TRP A 145 -26.76 8.91 -4.10
C TRP A 145 -26.89 7.44 -3.75
N TYR A 146 -27.39 6.67 -4.71
CA TYR A 146 -27.52 5.23 -4.59
C TYR A 146 -27.07 4.53 -5.86
N SER A 147 -26.56 3.31 -5.71
CA SER A 147 -26.15 2.50 -6.85
C SER A 147 -27.34 2.13 -7.72
N ASN A 148 -27.13 2.13 -9.04
CA ASN A 148 -28.12 1.64 -10.00
C ASN A 148 -28.44 0.13 -9.88
N VAL A 149 -27.66 -0.62 -9.09
CA VAL A 149 -27.87 -2.05 -8.79
C VAL A 149 -28.42 -2.22 -7.38
N THR A 150 -29.35 -3.17 -7.21
CA THR A 150 -29.87 -3.60 -5.91
C THR A 150 -29.25 -4.93 -5.48
N CYS A 151 -28.98 -5.04 -4.18
CA CYS A 151 -28.41 -6.20 -3.53
C CYS A 151 -29.40 -6.73 -2.48
N ARG A 152 -29.49 -8.04 -2.37
CA ARG A 152 -30.36 -8.72 -1.41
C ARG A 152 -29.56 -9.13 -0.17
N THR A 153 -30.10 -8.85 1.01
CA THR A 153 -29.55 -9.32 2.29
C THR A 153 -30.01 -10.75 2.58
N GLU A 154 -29.39 -11.35 3.59
CA GLU A 154 -29.75 -12.68 4.06
C GLU A 154 -31.15 -12.75 4.71
N SER A 155 -31.66 -11.63 5.24
CA SER A 155 -33.05 -11.48 5.69
C SER A 155 -34.07 -11.48 4.55
N GLY A 156 -33.61 -11.36 3.30
CA GLY A 156 -34.46 -11.31 2.12
C GLY A 156 -34.81 -9.90 1.66
N ASP A 157 -34.42 -8.87 2.42
CA ASP A 157 -34.62 -7.45 2.08
C ASP A 157 -33.73 -7.05 0.90
N SER A 158 -34.19 -6.10 0.09
CA SER A 158 -33.45 -5.58 -1.06
C SER A 158 -33.17 -4.09 -0.87
N TYR A 159 -31.89 -3.72 -1.00
CA TYR A 159 -31.40 -2.35 -0.89
C TYR A 159 -30.56 -2.01 -2.12
N PRO A 160 -30.31 -0.74 -2.44
CA PRO A 160 -29.19 -0.40 -3.31
C PRO A 160 -27.89 -1.03 -2.75
N CYS A 161 -27.06 -1.56 -3.62
CA CYS A 161 -25.79 -2.19 -3.21
C CYS A 161 -24.85 -1.20 -2.51
N GLU A 162 -24.82 0.05 -2.96
CA GLU A 162 -24.02 1.15 -2.39
C GLU A 162 -24.86 2.41 -2.28
N GLU A 163 -24.67 3.16 -1.21
CA GLU A 163 -25.40 4.38 -0.89
C GLU A 163 -24.46 5.37 -0.19
N ILE A 164 -24.52 6.65 -0.55
CA ILE A 164 -23.72 7.70 0.08
C ILE A 164 -24.56 8.95 0.29
N TYR A 165 -24.41 9.53 1.47
CA TYR A 165 -25.17 10.69 1.92
C TYR A 165 -24.22 11.84 2.22
N PHE A 166 -24.59 13.03 1.82
CA PHE A 166 -23.83 14.27 1.97
C PHE A 166 -24.68 15.35 2.64
N GLU A 167 -24.04 16.31 3.30
CA GLU A 167 -24.72 17.53 3.75
C GLU A 167 -25.28 18.29 2.55
N LYS A 168 -26.52 18.79 2.67
CA LYS A 168 -27.28 19.38 1.56
C LYS A 168 -26.48 20.42 0.76
N ASN A 169 -26.49 20.27 -0.56
CA ASN A 169 -25.79 21.11 -1.53
C ASN A 169 -24.27 21.20 -1.30
N THR A 170 -23.67 20.17 -0.70
CA THR A 170 -22.22 20.11 -0.47
C THR A 170 -21.65 18.74 -0.87
N GLN A 171 -20.33 18.67 -0.89
CA GLN A 171 -19.58 17.41 -1.03
C GLN A 171 -19.17 16.82 0.32
N ILE A 172 -19.71 17.32 1.44
CA ILE A 172 -19.32 16.92 2.80
C ILE A 172 -19.99 15.59 3.15
N PRO A 173 -19.25 14.48 3.27
CA PRO A 173 -19.84 13.17 3.47
C PRO A 173 -20.36 12.98 4.90
N LEU A 174 -21.51 12.33 5.01
CA LEU A 174 -22.16 12.03 6.30
C LEU A 174 -22.06 10.54 6.62
N ARG A 175 -22.49 9.67 5.69
CA ARG A 175 -22.46 8.22 5.86
C ARG A 175 -22.44 7.49 4.52
N PHE A 176 -21.71 6.39 4.48
CA PHE A 176 -21.70 5.43 3.38
C PHE A 176 -22.33 4.13 3.85
N THR A 177 -23.20 3.56 3.05
CA THR A 177 -23.85 2.29 3.33
C THR A 177 -23.61 1.32 2.17
N SER A 178 -23.24 0.08 2.46
CA SER A 178 -23.08 -0.95 1.44
C SER A 178 -23.58 -2.31 1.90
N VAL A 179 -24.09 -3.09 0.95
CA VAL A 179 -24.43 -4.50 1.18
C VAL A 179 -23.20 -5.35 0.92
N GLY A 180 -22.74 -6.06 1.95
CA GLY A 180 -21.53 -6.87 1.89
C GLY A 180 -21.67 -8.17 2.68
N ARG A 181 -20.60 -8.95 2.72
CA ARG A 181 -20.55 -10.20 3.48
C ARG A 181 -19.66 -10.07 4.71
N LYS A 182 -20.15 -10.49 5.88
CA LYS A 182 -19.32 -10.71 7.09
C LYS A 182 -19.47 -12.14 7.55
N GLY A 183 -18.40 -12.93 7.37
CA GLY A 183 -18.47 -14.38 7.54
C GLY A 183 -19.37 -14.99 6.47
N TRP A 184 -20.38 -15.75 6.89
CA TRP A 184 -21.35 -16.34 5.96
C TRP A 184 -22.48 -15.37 5.59
N ASN A 185 -22.70 -14.34 6.41
CA ASN A 185 -23.91 -13.53 6.38
C ASN A 185 -23.80 -12.32 5.46
N VAL A 186 -24.81 -12.11 4.61
CA VAL A 186 -24.94 -10.93 3.74
C VAL A 186 -25.82 -9.90 4.43
N ARG A 187 -25.26 -8.73 4.74
CA ARG A 187 -25.96 -7.68 5.48
C ARG A 187 -25.51 -6.30 5.04
N GLN A 188 -26.26 -5.29 5.46
CA GLN A 188 -25.91 -3.90 5.24
C GLN A 188 -24.89 -3.43 6.28
N PHE A 189 -23.90 -2.65 5.85
CA PHE A 189 -22.88 -2.02 6.69
C PHE A 189 -22.92 -0.51 6.48
N THR A 190 -22.94 0.25 7.56
CA THR A 190 -22.89 1.72 7.50
C THR A 190 -21.63 2.23 8.16
N THR A 191 -20.90 3.07 7.44
CA THR A 191 -19.74 3.83 7.91
C THR A 191 -20.17 5.29 8.05
N TYR A 192 -20.06 5.83 9.26
CA TYR A 192 -20.34 7.25 9.53
C TYR A 192 -19.05 8.06 9.44
N TYR A 193 -19.13 9.23 8.81
CA TYR A 193 -18.01 10.15 8.66
C TYR A 193 -18.22 11.36 9.58
N LYS A 194 -17.23 11.60 10.44
CA LYS A 194 -17.12 12.85 11.19
C LYS A 194 -16.15 13.77 10.45
N VAL A 195 -16.66 14.74 9.73
CA VAL A 195 -15.83 15.75 9.06
C VAL A 195 -15.30 16.73 10.10
N ILE A 196 -13.97 16.88 10.14
CA ILE A 196 -13.24 17.75 11.07
C ILE A 196 -13.02 19.11 10.41
N SER A 197 -12.62 19.13 9.14
CA SER A 197 -12.46 20.35 8.35
C SER A 197 -12.52 20.06 6.85
N VAL A 198 -12.94 21.07 6.08
CA VAL A 198 -12.88 21.10 4.61
C VAL A 198 -11.96 22.24 4.18
N GLY A 199 -11.19 22.04 3.11
CA GLY A 199 -10.10 22.93 2.70
C GLY A 199 -8.73 22.38 3.12
N LYS A 200 -7.66 23.14 2.83
CA LYS A 200 -6.27 22.71 3.03
C LYS A 200 -6.07 22.15 4.46
N PRO A 201 -5.67 20.87 4.62
CA PRO A 201 -5.35 20.32 5.94
C PRO A 201 -4.19 21.07 6.61
N ASP A 202 -4.15 21.06 7.94
CA ASP A 202 -3.05 21.64 8.71
C ASP A 202 -1.72 20.97 8.33
N ASP A 203 -0.73 21.79 7.95
CA ASP A 203 0.60 21.33 7.54
C ASP A 203 1.30 20.54 8.66
N LYS A 204 0.93 20.75 9.93
CA LYS A 204 1.43 19.97 11.08
C LYS A 204 1.23 18.46 10.95
N LEU A 205 0.20 18.02 10.23
CA LEU A 205 -0.02 16.59 9.95
C LEU A 205 1.12 15.99 9.13
N PHE A 206 1.73 16.80 8.26
CA PHE A 206 2.79 16.42 7.34
C PHE A 206 4.19 16.82 7.85
N ASP A 207 4.29 17.79 8.76
CA ASP A 207 5.57 18.26 9.33
C ASP A 207 6.17 17.32 10.39
N SER A 208 5.42 16.31 10.84
CA SER A 208 5.87 15.33 11.85
C SER A 208 6.89 14.31 11.35
N ILE A 209 7.28 14.39 10.07
CA ILE A 209 8.21 13.46 9.42
C ILE A 209 9.65 13.70 9.93
N PRO A 210 10.32 12.70 10.52
CA PRO A 210 11.70 12.82 10.98
C PRO A 210 12.66 13.13 9.82
N LYS A 211 13.61 14.07 10.00
CA LYS A 211 14.57 14.45 8.92
C LYS A 211 15.44 13.31 8.41
N ASN A 212 15.66 12.28 9.22
CA ASN A 212 16.47 11.11 8.90
C ASN A 212 15.63 9.88 8.53
N TRP A 213 14.34 10.03 8.21
CA TRP A 213 13.44 8.91 7.92
C TRP A 213 14.00 7.95 6.86
N SER A 214 14.63 8.47 5.80
CA SER A 214 15.10 7.66 4.66
C SER A 214 16.28 6.74 5.01
N ILE A 215 16.94 6.97 6.15
CA ILE A 215 18.03 6.14 6.66
C ILE A 215 17.71 5.50 8.02
N ALA A 216 16.61 5.88 8.67
CA ALA A 216 16.18 5.34 9.95
C ALA A 216 15.02 4.34 9.81
N CYS A 217 14.29 4.39 8.69
CA CYS A 217 13.15 3.55 8.41
C CYS A 217 13.53 2.48 7.38
N ARG A 218 12.94 1.29 7.51
CA ARG A 218 13.18 0.19 6.57
C ARG A 218 12.45 0.43 5.25
N ASP A 219 13.17 0.35 4.13
CA ASP A 219 12.54 0.23 2.81
C ASP A 219 12.01 -1.20 2.62
N VAL A 220 10.69 -1.33 2.46
CA VAL A 220 10.04 -2.64 2.32
C VAL A 220 10.27 -3.31 0.97
N MET A 221 10.88 -2.59 0.02
CA MET A 221 11.19 -3.09 -1.31
C MET A 221 12.62 -3.63 -1.43
N LEU A 222 13.51 -3.31 -0.48
CA LEU A 222 14.81 -3.96 -0.40
C LEU A 222 14.63 -5.41 0.05
N GLY A 223 15.20 -6.33 -0.71
CA GLY A 223 15.07 -7.76 -0.43
C GLY A 223 15.87 -8.62 -1.39
N LEU A 224 16.10 -9.85 -0.95
CA LEU A 224 16.90 -10.85 -1.64
C LEU A 224 16.00 -11.93 -2.22
N LEU A 225 16.38 -12.47 -3.38
CA LEU A 225 15.68 -13.55 -4.06
C LEU A 225 16.64 -14.69 -4.34
N TYR A 226 16.12 -15.92 -4.25
CA TYR A 226 16.88 -17.15 -4.42
C TYR A 226 16.21 -18.10 -5.41
N TYR A 227 17.02 -18.89 -6.11
CA TYR A 227 16.53 -20.04 -6.85
C TYR A 227 17.59 -21.15 -6.94
N PRO A 228 17.35 -22.34 -6.36
CA PRO A 228 16.25 -22.66 -5.43
C PRO A 228 16.46 -22.04 -4.04
N GLN A 229 15.38 -21.79 -3.29
CA GLN A 229 15.48 -21.34 -1.89
C GLN A 229 15.74 -22.51 -0.92
N THR A 230 15.32 -23.72 -1.29
CA THR A 230 15.51 -24.94 -0.51
C THR A 230 16.25 -25.97 -1.35
N SER A 231 17.31 -26.55 -0.80
CA SER A 231 18.11 -27.57 -1.47
C SER A 231 18.43 -28.73 -0.53
N LYS A 232 18.36 -29.95 -1.07
CA LYS A 232 18.91 -31.14 -0.40
C LYS A 232 20.30 -31.41 -0.94
N ILE A 233 21.30 -31.49 -0.06
CA ILE A 233 22.71 -31.68 -0.46
C ILE A 233 23.25 -32.91 0.28
N ASN A 234 23.64 -33.96 -0.45
CA ASN A 234 24.29 -35.12 0.16
C ASN A 234 25.76 -34.80 0.48
N LEU A 235 26.38 -35.61 1.35
CA LEU A 235 27.78 -35.47 1.71
C LEU A 235 28.68 -35.44 0.46
N ASN A 236 29.62 -34.49 0.41
CA ASN A 236 30.55 -34.25 -0.69
C ASN A 236 29.90 -33.88 -2.04
N GLN A 237 28.62 -33.49 -2.02
CA GLN A 237 27.94 -32.93 -3.20
C GLN A 237 27.81 -31.41 -3.08
N SER A 238 27.61 -30.78 -4.24
CA SER A 238 27.39 -29.34 -4.34
C SER A 238 26.05 -29.05 -5.02
N THR A 239 25.49 -27.89 -4.73
CA THR A 239 24.33 -27.33 -5.42
C THR A 239 24.61 -25.87 -5.76
N GLU A 240 23.97 -25.37 -6.81
CA GLU A 240 24.03 -23.98 -7.21
C GLU A 240 22.74 -23.28 -6.80
N VAL A 241 22.88 -22.17 -6.09
CA VAL A 241 21.78 -21.27 -5.74
C VAL A 241 22.02 -19.94 -6.46
N GLN A 242 21.07 -19.55 -7.30
CA GLN A 242 21.06 -18.23 -7.92
C GLN A 242 20.56 -17.20 -6.92
N VAL A 243 21.25 -16.07 -6.83
CA VAL A 243 20.98 -14.97 -5.91
C VAL A 243 20.86 -13.67 -6.71
N TRP A 244 19.81 -12.89 -6.46
CA TRP A 244 19.65 -11.55 -7.03
C TRP A 244 18.78 -10.68 -6.12
N LEU A 245 18.75 -9.36 -6.37
CA LEU A 245 17.96 -8.42 -5.58
C LEU A 245 16.64 -8.08 -6.25
N ARG A 246 15.63 -7.77 -5.43
CA ARG A 246 14.34 -7.28 -5.91
C ARG A 246 14.42 -5.86 -6.49
N THR A 247 15.27 -5.03 -5.88
CA THR A 247 15.42 -3.61 -6.18
C THR A 247 16.90 -3.21 -6.10
N PRO A 248 17.30 -2.13 -6.80
CA PRO A 248 18.67 -1.63 -6.68
C PRO A 248 18.93 -1.12 -5.26
N PRO A 249 20.16 -1.28 -4.73
CA PRO A 249 20.51 -0.73 -3.44
C PRO A 249 20.46 0.80 -3.44
N HIS A 250 20.27 1.40 -2.27
CA HIS A 250 20.28 2.85 -2.13
C HIS A 250 21.69 3.42 -2.29
N ARG A 251 21.80 4.55 -2.98
CA ARG A 251 23.03 5.33 -3.03
C ARG A 251 23.18 6.15 -1.75
N ILE A 252 24.06 5.72 -0.85
CA ILE A 252 24.33 6.37 0.44
C ILE A 252 25.76 6.91 0.39
N ASN A 253 25.93 8.22 0.58
CA ASN A 253 27.23 8.90 0.50
C ASN A 253 27.99 8.60 -0.81
N GLY A 254 27.26 8.53 -1.92
CA GLY A 254 27.83 8.26 -3.25
C GLY A 254 28.03 6.79 -3.59
N ASN A 255 27.91 5.87 -2.62
CA ASN A 255 28.07 4.43 -2.81
C ASN A 255 26.70 3.71 -2.84
N ASP A 256 26.44 2.94 -3.89
CA ASP A 256 25.23 2.15 -4.10
C ASP A 256 25.49 0.63 -4.07
N THR A 257 26.64 0.21 -3.55
CA THR A 257 27.00 -1.20 -3.45
C THR A 257 26.47 -1.81 -2.16
N VAL A 258 25.87 -3.01 -2.29
CA VAL A 258 25.62 -3.92 -1.18
C VAL A 258 26.50 -5.15 -1.30
N ARG A 259 27.10 -5.55 -0.18
CA ARG A 259 27.83 -6.81 -0.03
C ARG A 259 26.99 -7.77 0.79
N ILE A 260 26.84 -8.99 0.28
CA ILE A 260 26.08 -10.06 0.94
C ILE A 260 27.03 -11.20 1.27
N GLN A 261 26.97 -11.65 2.52
CA GLN A 261 27.68 -12.84 3.03
C GLN A 261 26.65 -13.76 3.67
N TRP A 262 27.01 -15.01 3.96
CA TRP A 262 26.12 -15.95 4.64
C TRP A 262 26.78 -16.51 5.88
N GLN A 263 25.96 -16.88 6.85
CA GLN A 263 26.35 -17.63 8.03
C GLN A 263 25.46 -18.86 8.14
N ALA A 264 26.09 -20.03 8.33
CA ALA A 264 25.36 -21.24 8.69
C ALA A 264 24.93 -21.17 10.15
N ILE A 265 23.67 -21.48 10.41
CA ILE A 265 23.11 -21.70 11.75
C ILE A 265 22.87 -23.21 11.88
N GLU A 266 22.69 -23.72 13.09
CA GLU A 266 22.50 -25.15 13.41
C GLU A 266 23.73 -26.06 13.17
N CYS A 267 24.51 -25.87 12.09
CA CYS A 267 25.80 -26.53 11.87
C CYS A 267 26.81 -25.63 11.12
N ASN A 268 27.68 -24.95 11.88
CA ASN A 268 28.60 -23.94 11.35
C ASN A 268 29.70 -24.49 10.44
N ASP A 269 30.02 -25.78 10.54
CA ASP A 269 31.12 -26.45 9.80
C ASP A 269 30.64 -27.59 8.89
N CYS A 270 29.32 -27.74 8.68
CA CYS A 270 28.75 -28.74 7.77
C CYS A 270 28.85 -28.34 6.30
N PHE A 271 28.93 -27.04 6.02
CA PHE A 271 28.84 -26.51 4.66
C PHE A 271 29.96 -25.51 4.38
N THR A 272 30.38 -25.48 3.12
CA THR A 272 31.21 -24.41 2.58
C THR A 272 30.53 -23.86 1.33
N TRP A 273 30.75 -22.58 1.03
CA TRP A 273 30.21 -21.97 -0.18
C TRP A 273 31.25 -21.09 -0.88
N THR A 274 31.06 -20.95 -2.19
CA THR A 274 31.85 -20.12 -3.10
C THR A 274 30.92 -19.39 -4.07
N PRO A 275 31.12 -18.08 -4.29
CA PRO A 275 32.06 -17.20 -3.61
C PRO A 275 31.65 -16.95 -2.14
N LYS A 276 32.59 -16.46 -1.31
CA LYS A 276 32.30 -16.13 0.10
C LYS A 276 31.36 -14.95 0.29
N GLN A 277 31.27 -14.10 -0.74
CA GLN A 277 30.48 -12.89 -0.75
C GLN A 277 30.01 -12.59 -2.17
N LEU A 278 28.83 -11.99 -2.29
CA LEU A 278 28.31 -11.43 -3.54
C LEU A 278 28.21 -9.92 -3.41
N TYR A 279 28.32 -9.23 -4.56
CA TYR A 279 28.26 -7.79 -4.65
C TYR A 279 27.22 -7.36 -5.66
N PHE A 280 26.34 -6.46 -5.24
CA PHE A 280 25.31 -5.89 -6.10
C PHE A 280 25.35 -4.36 -6.04
N ASN A 281 25.00 -3.70 -7.14
CA ASN A 281 24.88 -2.25 -7.27
C ASN A 281 23.66 -1.88 -8.15
N SER A 282 23.48 -0.61 -8.48
CA SER A 282 22.34 -0.18 -9.31
C SER A 282 22.31 -0.76 -10.72
N GLU A 283 23.43 -1.26 -11.24
CA GLU A 283 23.55 -1.81 -12.59
C GLU A 283 23.26 -3.31 -12.62
N ASN A 284 23.78 -4.08 -11.66
CA ASN A 284 23.72 -5.54 -11.68
C ASN A 284 22.74 -6.16 -10.67
N PHE A 285 21.95 -5.37 -9.93
CA PHE A 285 21.05 -5.89 -8.88
C PHE A 285 20.10 -7.00 -9.35
N HIS A 286 19.72 -6.97 -10.63
CA HIS A 286 18.79 -7.91 -11.25
C HIS A 286 19.49 -9.14 -11.86
N GLU A 287 20.82 -9.10 -11.98
CA GLU A 287 21.62 -10.20 -12.50
C GLU A 287 21.67 -11.34 -11.49
N ARG A 288 21.44 -12.56 -11.98
CA ARG A 288 21.49 -13.76 -11.15
C ARG A 288 22.95 -14.19 -10.97
N GLN A 289 23.47 -14.02 -9.76
CA GLN A 289 24.81 -14.47 -9.39
C GLN A 289 24.74 -15.84 -8.72
N THR A 290 25.70 -16.71 -8.99
CA THR A 290 25.71 -18.09 -8.48
C THR A 290 26.46 -18.21 -7.16
N LEU A 291 25.82 -18.82 -6.18
CA LEU A 291 26.40 -19.30 -4.93
C LEU A 291 26.43 -20.84 -4.97
N THR A 292 27.63 -21.42 -5.08
CA THR A 292 27.82 -22.87 -5.01
C THR A 292 28.00 -23.27 -3.55
N ILE A 293 27.12 -24.15 -3.05
CA ILE A 293 27.14 -24.64 -1.67
C ILE A 293 27.51 -26.12 -1.68
N THR A 294 28.52 -26.49 -0.90
CA THR A 294 29.04 -27.85 -0.79
C THR A 294 28.89 -28.36 0.64
N ARG A 295 28.34 -29.58 0.80
CA ARG A 295 28.28 -30.26 2.10
C ARG A 295 29.58 -31.00 2.36
N VAL A 296 30.25 -30.64 3.45
CA VAL A 296 31.53 -31.23 3.86
C VAL A 296 31.42 -32.15 5.08
N LYS A 297 30.33 -32.04 5.86
CA LYS A 297 30.02 -32.96 6.97
C LYS A 297 28.53 -33.30 7.02
N ASN A 298 28.22 -34.46 7.60
CA ASN A 298 26.84 -34.81 7.95
C ASN A 298 26.38 -33.95 9.12
N GLY A 299 25.09 -33.62 9.15
CA GLY A 299 24.52 -32.74 10.17
C GLY A 299 23.02 -32.56 10.00
N LEU A 300 22.43 -31.76 10.89
CA LEU A 300 21.02 -31.42 10.86
C LEU A 300 20.70 -30.49 9.69
N LYS A 301 19.40 -30.38 9.39
CA LYS A 301 18.84 -29.31 8.55
C LYS A 301 19.37 -27.97 9.04
N THR A 302 19.90 -27.18 8.11
CA THR A 302 20.68 -25.97 8.39
C THR A 302 20.14 -24.81 7.57
N LYS A 303 20.17 -23.61 8.13
CA LYS A 303 19.87 -22.37 7.40
C LYS A 303 21.17 -21.62 7.10
N LEU A 304 21.31 -21.14 5.88
CA LEU A 304 22.26 -20.07 5.57
C LEU A 304 21.53 -18.75 5.67
N ILE A 305 21.84 -17.96 6.71
CA ILE A 305 21.26 -16.65 6.93
C ILE A 305 22.18 -15.59 6.31
N PRO A 306 21.66 -14.68 5.46
CA PRO A 306 22.48 -13.65 4.83
C PRO A 306 22.85 -12.56 5.84
N THR A 307 24.00 -11.93 5.66
CA THR A 307 24.39 -10.69 6.32
C THR A 307 24.62 -9.64 5.26
N PHE A 308 23.94 -8.51 5.41
CA PHE A 308 23.97 -7.41 4.46
C PHE A 308 24.89 -6.30 4.94
N TYR A 309 25.59 -5.66 4.00
CA TYR A 309 26.43 -4.49 4.27
C TYR A 309 26.25 -3.45 3.17
N GLY A 310 25.76 -2.27 3.53
CA GLY A 310 25.60 -1.12 2.66
C GLY A 310 24.30 -1.12 1.85
N GLY A 311 24.12 -0.06 1.05
CA GLY A 311 22.99 0.06 0.12
C GLY A 311 21.62 0.17 0.78
N GLY A 312 21.54 0.47 2.08
CA GLY A 312 20.30 0.44 2.87
C GLY A 312 19.84 -0.97 3.26
N PHE A 313 20.51 -2.02 2.75
CA PHE A 313 20.21 -3.40 3.12
C PHE A 313 20.61 -3.74 4.57
N ASP A 314 21.39 -2.88 5.22
CA ASP A 314 21.72 -3.00 6.65
C ASP A 314 20.47 -3.04 7.55
N PHE A 315 19.34 -2.51 7.07
CA PHE A 315 18.05 -2.52 7.78
C PHE A 315 17.11 -3.66 7.35
N VAL A 316 17.55 -4.50 6.41
CA VAL A 316 16.77 -5.68 5.97
C VAL A 316 16.97 -6.79 6.99
N ILE A 317 15.86 -7.36 7.47
CA ILE A 317 15.87 -8.45 8.46
C ILE A 317 16.42 -9.73 7.80
N PRO A 318 17.60 -10.24 8.20
CA PRO A 318 18.19 -11.45 7.63
C PRO A 318 17.32 -12.69 7.67
N ASP A 319 16.59 -12.88 8.77
CA ASP A 319 15.77 -14.07 9.03
C ASP A 319 14.61 -14.26 8.05
N LEU A 320 14.28 -13.22 7.28
CA LEU A 320 13.26 -13.30 6.22
C LEU A 320 13.81 -13.91 4.92
N TYR A 321 15.12 -14.08 4.81
CA TYR A 321 15.79 -14.52 3.58
C TYR A 321 16.77 -15.69 3.80
N PRO A 322 16.39 -16.79 4.50
CA PRO A 322 17.27 -17.94 4.63
C PRO A 322 17.28 -18.77 3.34
N ILE A 323 18.45 -19.34 3.03
CA ILE A 323 18.55 -20.53 2.18
C ILE A 323 18.40 -21.75 3.10
N ILE A 324 17.47 -22.64 2.78
CA ILE A 324 17.18 -23.82 3.60
C ILE A 324 17.92 -25.02 3.02
N ILE A 325 18.76 -25.67 3.82
CA ILE A 325 19.54 -26.83 3.39
C ILE A 325 19.14 -28.07 4.19
N GLU A 326 18.84 -29.16 3.47
CA GLU A 326 18.48 -30.47 4.02
C GLU A 326 19.59 -31.52 3.82
#